data_AF-A0A9N9JWH4-F1
#
_entry.id   AF-A0A9N9JWH4-F1
#
_cell.length_a   1.000
_cell.length_b   1.000
_cell.length_c   1.000
_cell.angle_alpha   90.00
_cell.angle_beta   90.00
_cell.angle_gamma   90.00
#
_symmetry.space_group_name_H-M   'P 1'
#
loop_
_entity.id
_entity.type
_entity.pdbx_description
1 polymer ?
#
loop_
_entity_poly.entity_id
_entity_poly.type
_entity_poly.pdbx_seq_one_letter_code
_entity_poly.pdbx_strand_id
1 'polypeptide(L)'
;EMTTQKIVWNEKLHSVWDKTYLSLNSNIHKTITQQEKHRKKKIRKDSSLTNNEKKFLLDELQKVFDKHKIGDNSSGNDEIDKLIQECQQKIVSPRYVIEWINYDQLSDGRTISTAIWKVGCYDKWNSEKQILERQK
;
A
#
# COMPACT_ATOMS: atom_id res chain seq x y z
N GLU A 1 12.60 -2.59 39.06
CA GLU A 1 12.61 -2.72 37.59
C GLU A 1 11.19 -2.56 37.07
N MET A 2 10.93 -1.63 36.13
CA MET A 2 9.63 -1.56 35.47
C MET A 2 9.64 -2.49 34.28
N THR A 3 9.10 -3.69 34.45
CA THR A 3 8.90 -4.67 33.37
C THR A 3 7.99 -4.04 32.32
N THR A 4 8.57 -3.64 31.19
CA THR A 4 7.78 -3.19 30.02
C THR A 4 7.13 -4.44 29.44
N GLN A 5 5.90 -4.71 29.87
CA GLN A 5 5.17 -5.90 29.45
C GLN A 5 4.94 -5.80 27.93
N LYS A 6 5.61 -6.69 27.18
CA LYS A 6 5.55 -6.72 25.72
C LYS A 6 4.11 -7.06 25.34
N ILE A 7 3.39 -6.10 24.77
CA ILE A 7 2.03 -6.32 24.28
C ILE A 7 2.10 -7.31 23.12
N VAL A 8 1.29 -8.35 23.21
CA VAL A 8 1.08 -9.36 22.17
C VAL A 8 -0.40 -9.42 21.80
N TRP A 9 -0.69 -10.01 20.66
CA TRP A 9 -2.07 -10.22 20.21
C TRP A 9 -2.88 -11.00 21.25
N ASN A 10 -4.13 -10.57 21.45
CA ASN A 10 -5.11 -11.23 22.31
C ASN A 10 -6.50 -11.09 21.66
N GLU A 11 -7.50 -11.78 22.21
CA GLU A 11 -8.86 -11.82 21.67
C GLU A 11 -9.48 -10.44 21.48
N LYS A 12 -9.27 -9.54 22.45
CA LYS A 12 -9.75 -8.16 22.39
C LYS A 12 -9.14 -7.40 21.21
N LEU A 13 -7.81 -7.47 21.07
CA LEU A 13 -7.09 -6.81 19.97
C LEU A 13 -7.51 -7.37 18.61
N HIS A 14 -7.66 -8.69 18.47
CA HIS A 14 -8.17 -9.32 17.26
C HIS A 14 -9.58 -8.84 16.91
N SER A 15 -10.50 -8.81 17.89
CA SER A 15 -11.87 -8.31 17.67
C SER A 15 -11.89 -6.86 17.17
N VAL A 16 -11.06 -5.97 17.75
CA VAL A 16 -10.98 -4.58 17.25
C VAL A 16 -10.39 -4.53 15.85
N TRP A 17 -9.33 -5.29 15.59
CA TRP A 17 -8.71 -5.36 14.28
C TRP A 17 -9.69 -5.79 13.18
N ASP A 18 -10.45 -6.86 13.42
CA ASP A 18 -11.42 -7.40 12.47
C ASP A 18 -12.59 -6.44 12.26
N LYS A 19 -13.11 -5.82 13.33
CA LYS A 19 -14.13 -4.77 13.23
C LYS A 19 -13.67 -3.59 12.38
N THR A 20 -12.41 -3.16 12.52
CA THR A 20 -11.88 -2.06 11.71
C THR A 20 -11.73 -2.47 10.24
N TYR A 21 -11.37 -3.73 9.96
CA TYR A 21 -11.26 -4.26 8.61
C TYR A 21 -12.61 -4.41 7.93
N LEU A 22 -13.59 -5.04 8.59
CA LEU A 22 -14.95 -5.21 8.06
C LEU A 22 -15.65 -3.87 7.81
N SER A 23 -15.30 -2.81 8.54
CA SER A 23 -15.82 -1.46 8.28
C SER A 23 -15.38 -0.84 6.94
N LEU A 24 -14.43 -1.46 6.24
CA LEU A 24 -13.97 -1.06 4.90
C LEU A 24 -14.79 -1.71 3.78
N ASN A 25 -15.50 -2.80 4.06
CA ASN A 25 -16.21 -3.59 3.05
C ASN A 25 -17.35 -2.82 2.35
N SER A 26 -17.84 -1.74 2.95
CA SER A 26 -18.83 -0.84 2.34
C SER A 26 -18.24 0.25 1.42
N ASN A 27 -16.92 0.29 1.24
CA ASN A 27 -16.22 1.30 0.44
C ASN A 27 -15.10 0.70 -0.42
N ILE A 28 -15.45 -0.25 -1.28
CA ILE A 28 -14.53 -0.96 -2.19
C ILE A 28 -13.80 0.03 -3.14
N HIS A 29 -14.31 1.25 -3.33
CA HIS A 29 -13.72 2.29 -4.19
C HIS A 29 -12.71 3.24 -3.52
N LYS A 30 -12.31 3.04 -2.24
CA LYS A 30 -11.37 3.95 -1.55
C LYS A 30 -9.91 3.58 -1.78
N THR A 31 -9.06 4.57 -2.03
CA THR A 31 -7.61 4.38 -2.18
C THR A 31 -6.96 3.82 -0.90
N ILE A 32 -5.84 3.10 -1.04
CA ILE A 32 -5.08 2.50 0.09
C ILE A 32 -4.80 3.56 1.19
N THR A 33 -4.38 4.76 0.81
CA THR A 33 -4.14 5.89 1.72
C THR A 33 -5.40 6.35 2.46
N GLN A 34 -6.56 6.34 1.79
CA GLN A 34 -7.83 6.67 2.43
C GLN A 34 -8.28 5.57 3.41
N GLN A 35 -8.08 4.30 3.06
CA GLN A 35 -8.36 3.17 3.94
C GLN A 35 -7.47 3.20 5.19
N GLU A 36 -6.18 3.51 5.04
CA GLU A 36 -5.24 3.69 6.15
C GLU A 36 -5.71 4.76 7.14
N LYS A 37 -5.99 5.97 6.63
CA LYS A 37 -6.49 7.08 7.44
C LYS A 37 -7.77 6.70 8.18
N HIS A 38 -8.67 5.98 7.52
CA HIS A 38 -9.92 5.52 8.13
C HIS A 38 -9.68 4.54 9.29
N ARG A 39 -8.88 3.48 9.06
CA ARG A 39 -8.58 2.47 10.09
C ARG A 39 -7.87 3.09 11.29
N LYS A 40 -6.87 3.96 11.06
CA LYS A 40 -6.18 4.70 12.12
C LYS A 40 -7.15 5.52 12.97
N LYS A 41 -8.14 6.18 12.36
CA LYS A 41 -9.16 6.96 13.08
C LYS A 41 -10.06 6.07 13.95
N LYS A 42 -10.47 4.89 13.45
CA LYS A 42 -11.28 3.94 14.23
C LYS A 42 -10.54 3.42 15.46
N ILE A 43 -9.29 2.97 15.28
CA ILE A 43 -8.45 2.48 16.40
C ILE A 43 -8.28 3.56 17.48
N ARG A 44 -8.02 4.81 17.07
CA ARG A 44 -7.85 5.92 18.02
C ARG A 44 -9.11 6.22 18.84
N LYS A 45 -10.29 6.12 18.21
CA LYS A 45 -11.59 6.38 18.84
C LYS A 45 -12.12 5.24 19.69
N ASP A 46 -11.57 4.04 19.57
CA ASP A 46 -12.00 2.90 20.38
C ASP A 46 -11.67 3.14 21.85
N SER A 47 -12.71 3.24 22.69
CA SER A 47 -12.58 3.49 24.12
C SER A 47 -12.19 2.24 24.91
N SER A 48 -12.33 1.04 24.32
CA SER A 48 -11.97 -0.21 24.99
C SER A 48 -10.45 -0.40 25.07
N LEU A 49 -9.67 0.29 24.22
CA LEU A 49 -8.23 0.17 24.15
C LEU A 49 -7.51 1.19 25.07
N THR A 50 -6.47 0.73 25.75
CA THR A 50 -5.47 1.58 26.42
C THR A 50 -4.56 2.28 25.39
N ASN A 51 -3.84 3.31 25.82
CA ASN A 51 -2.90 4.02 24.93
C ASN A 51 -1.80 3.10 24.36
N ASN A 52 -1.31 2.15 25.15
CA ASN A 52 -0.28 1.21 24.70
C ASN A 52 -0.82 0.21 23.69
N GLU A 53 -2.05 -0.29 23.89
CA GLU A 53 -2.73 -1.16 22.92
C GLU A 53 -3.04 -0.42 21.61
N LYS A 54 -3.47 0.85 21.68
CA LYS A 54 -3.66 1.70 20.50
C LYS A 54 -2.36 1.85 19.72
N LYS A 55 -1.26 2.13 20.42
CA LYS A 55 0.07 2.26 19.79
C LYS A 55 0.47 0.95 19.09
N PHE A 56 0.36 -0.18 19.78
CA PHE A 56 0.64 -1.50 19.22
C PHE A 56 -0.16 -1.77 17.93
N LEU A 57 -1.48 -1.55 17.94
CA LEU A 57 -2.31 -1.76 16.75
C LEU A 57 -1.99 -0.79 15.61
N LEU A 58 -1.62 0.45 15.92
CA LEU A 58 -1.19 1.42 14.89
C LEU A 58 0.13 1.02 14.25
N ASP A 59 1.07 0.48 15.03
CA ASP A 59 2.36 0.00 14.53
C ASP A 59 2.17 -1.25 13.64
N GLU A 60 1.34 -2.20 14.06
CA GLU A 60 0.98 -3.37 13.22
C GLU A 60 0.24 -2.95 11.94
N LEU A 61 -0.65 -1.95 12.03
CA LEU A 61 -1.33 -1.39 10.87
C LEU A 61 -0.34 -0.76 9.89
N GLN A 62 0.65 -0.03 10.40
CA GLN A 62 1.68 0.59 9.57
C GLN A 62 2.47 -0.48 8.80
N LYS A 63 2.91 -1.55 9.48
CA LYS A 63 3.61 -2.67 8.82
C LYS A 63 2.80 -3.30 7.69
N VAL A 64 1.49 -3.48 7.89
CA VAL A 64 0.61 -3.99 6.84
C VAL A 64 0.58 -3.04 5.65
N PHE A 65 0.41 -1.74 5.88
CA PHE A 65 0.40 -0.75 4.79
C PHE A 65 1.74 -0.65 4.08
N ASP A 66 2.86 -0.67 4.80
CA ASP A 66 4.19 -0.63 4.21
C ASP A 66 4.46 -1.87 3.35
N LYS A 67 3.99 -3.06 3.79
CA LYS A 67 4.03 -4.27 2.95
C LYS A 67 3.19 -4.15 1.69
N HIS A 68 2.03 -3.48 1.76
CA HIS A 68 1.20 -3.22 0.57
C HIS A 68 1.82 -2.16 -0.35
N LYS A 69 2.57 -1.19 0.19
CA LYS A 69 3.34 -0.22 -0.64
C LYS A 69 4.49 -0.90 -1.38
N ILE A 70 5.21 -1.80 -0.71
CA ILE A 70 6.34 -2.55 -1.29
C ILE A 70 5.86 -3.59 -2.32
N GLY A 71 4.60 -4.03 -2.23
CA GLY A 71 4.01 -5.05 -3.10
C GLY A 71 3.89 -4.66 -4.58
N ASP A 72 3.88 -3.37 -4.92
CA ASP A 72 3.74 -2.89 -6.30
C ASP A 72 4.71 -1.72 -6.54
N ASN A 73 5.93 -2.00 -7.02
CA ASN A 73 6.86 -1.00 -7.57
C ASN A 73 7.10 0.26 -6.68
N SER A 74 7.44 0.11 -5.39
CA SER A 74 7.96 1.23 -4.61
C SER A 74 9.47 1.39 -4.84
N SER A 75 9.94 2.62 -5.03
CA SER A 75 11.36 2.93 -5.16
C SER A 75 12.17 2.74 -3.88
N GLY A 76 11.50 2.63 -2.73
CA GLY A 76 12.13 2.66 -1.41
C GLY A 76 12.51 4.07 -0.98
N ASN A 77 12.13 5.10 -1.75
CA ASN A 77 12.30 6.51 -1.43
C ASN A 77 10.93 7.20 -1.36
N ASP A 78 10.55 7.65 -0.16
CA ASP A 78 9.24 8.25 0.12
C ASP A 78 8.92 9.48 -0.76
N GLU A 79 9.93 10.26 -1.14
CA GLU A 79 9.74 11.45 -1.98
C GLU A 79 9.46 11.07 -3.44
N ILE A 80 10.21 10.10 -3.97
CA ILE A 80 10.01 9.56 -5.32
C ILE A 80 8.64 8.87 -5.41
N ASP A 81 8.30 8.06 -4.41
CA ASP A 81 7.03 7.34 -4.37
C ASP A 81 5.83 8.31 -4.30
N LYS A 82 5.97 9.41 -3.54
CA LYS A 82 4.96 10.47 -3.49
C LYS A 82 4.82 11.16 -4.85
N LEU A 83 5.92 11.46 -5.54
CA LEU A 83 5.89 12.07 -6.86
C LEU A 83 5.20 11.17 -7.89
N ILE A 84 5.54 9.87 -7.90
CA ILE A 84 4.91 8.88 -8.79
C ILE A 84 3.40 8.84 -8.55
N GLN A 85 2.95 8.82 -7.29
CA GLN A 85 1.52 8.85 -6.94
C GLN A 85 0.82 10.13 -7.41
N GLU A 86 1.44 11.31 -7.22
CA GLU A 86 0.88 12.59 -7.67
C GLU A 86 0.76 12.64 -9.20
N CYS A 87 1.73 12.07 -9.92
CA CYS A 87 1.66 11.92 -11.36
C CYS A 87 0.52 10.99 -11.78
N GLN A 88 0.41 9.80 -11.16
CA GLN A 88 -0.62 8.79 -11.46
C GLN A 88 -2.06 9.30 -11.32
N GLN A 89 -2.32 10.25 -10.42
CA GLN A 89 -3.64 10.85 -10.24
C GLN A 89 -4.07 11.75 -11.41
N LYS A 90 -3.13 12.23 -12.23
CA LYS A 90 -3.39 13.20 -13.30
C LYS A 90 -3.47 12.56 -14.68
N ILE A 91 -3.28 11.24 -14.77
CA ILE A 91 -3.12 10.54 -16.04
C ILE A 91 -4.48 10.12 -16.59
N VAL A 92 -4.66 10.30 -17.90
CA VAL A 92 -5.91 10.01 -18.61
C VAL A 92 -5.90 8.71 -19.41
N SER A 93 -4.74 8.05 -19.54
CA SER A 93 -4.59 6.83 -20.32
C SER A 93 -3.56 5.88 -19.73
N PRO A 94 -3.81 4.55 -19.77
CA PRO A 94 -2.88 3.48 -19.35
C PRO A 94 -1.45 3.63 -19.88
N ARG A 95 -1.28 4.10 -21.12
CA ARG A 95 0.03 4.22 -21.77
C ARG A 95 0.95 5.28 -21.15
N TYR A 96 0.38 6.23 -20.40
CA TYR A 96 1.12 7.29 -19.75
C TYR A 96 1.39 7.02 -18.28
N VAL A 97 0.96 5.86 -17.76
CA VAL A 97 1.16 5.50 -16.35
C VAL A 97 2.65 5.47 -16.02
N ILE A 98 3.06 6.36 -15.12
CA ILE A 98 4.42 6.39 -14.59
C ILE A 98 4.52 5.34 -13.50
N GLU A 99 5.59 4.54 -13.52
CA GLU A 99 5.89 3.56 -12.49
C GLU A 99 7.39 3.45 -12.24
N TRP A 100 7.75 3.02 -11.03
CA TRP A 100 9.13 2.69 -10.70
C TRP A 100 9.50 1.32 -11.27
N ILE A 101 10.66 1.22 -11.92
CA ILE A 101 11.15 -0.03 -12.49
C ILE A 101 12.49 -0.34 -11.83
N ASN A 102 12.56 -1.49 -11.15
CA ASN A 102 13.83 -1.97 -10.61
C ASN A 102 14.75 -2.44 -11.74
N TYR A 103 16.06 -2.24 -11.55
CA TYR A 103 17.07 -2.52 -12.58
C TYR A 103 17.07 -3.99 -13.05
N ASP A 104 16.78 -4.94 -12.16
CA ASP A 104 16.67 -6.37 -12.45
C ASP A 104 15.53 -6.73 -13.43
N GLN A 105 14.52 -5.85 -13.55
CA GLN A 105 13.41 -5.98 -14.50
C GLN A 105 13.80 -5.54 -15.93
N LEU A 106 14.98 -4.95 -16.09
CA LEU A 106 15.54 -4.63 -17.40
C LEU A 106 16.34 -5.84 -17.90
N SER A 107 16.24 -6.12 -19.20
CA SER A 107 17.11 -7.05 -19.91
C SER A 107 18.26 -6.28 -20.54
N ASP A 108 19.42 -6.94 -20.65
CA ASP A 108 20.67 -6.33 -21.09
C ASP A 108 20.54 -5.73 -22.50
N GLY A 109 20.37 -4.40 -22.54
CA GLY A 109 20.90 -3.57 -23.60
C GLY A 109 22.28 -3.08 -23.16
N ARG A 110 23.24 -2.97 -24.08
CA ARG A 110 24.65 -2.59 -23.78
C ARG A 110 24.79 -1.28 -22.99
N THR A 111 23.74 -0.46 -22.92
CA THR A 111 23.64 0.80 -22.18
C THR A 111 22.19 1.02 -21.69
N ILE A 112 22.00 1.81 -20.62
CA ILE A 112 20.67 2.18 -20.06
C ILE A 112 19.72 2.71 -21.14
N SER A 113 20.25 3.40 -22.16
CA SER A 113 19.49 3.91 -23.31
C SER A 113 18.89 2.84 -24.23
N THR A 114 19.31 1.59 -24.11
CA THR A 114 18.90 0.46 -24.97
C THR A 114 18.25 -0.69 -24.19
N ALA A 115 18.06 -0.52 -22.88
CA ALA A 115 17.52 -1.55 -22.03
C ALA A 115 16.06 -1.86 -22.40
N ILE A 116 15.74 -3.16 -22.56
CA ILE A 116 14.37 -3.61 -22.83
C ILE A 116 13.75 -4.06 -21.51
N TRP A 117 12.59 -3.49 -21.18
CA TRP A 117 11.84 -3.89 -19.99
C TRP A 117 11.14 -5.23 -20.18
N LYS A 118 11.46 -6.21 -19.34
CA LYS A 118 11.01 -7.61 -19.48
C LYS A 118 9.49 -7.79 -19.37
N VAL A 119 8.82 -6.88 -18.66
CA VAL A 119 7.41 -7.02 -18.29
C VAL A 119 6.47 -6.23 -19.23
N GLY A 120 7.03 -5.30 -20.00
CA GLY A 120 6.28 -4.46 -20.95
C GLY A 120 5.47 -3.35 -20.27
N CYS A 121 5.00 -2.38 -21.06
CA CYS A 121 4.19 -1.27 -20.58
C CYS A 121 2.70 -1.65 -20.45
N TYR A 122 1.94 -0.86 -19.68
CA TYR A 122 0.48 -0.99 -19.62
C TYR A 122 -0.17 -0.60 -20.97
N ASP A 123 -1.08 -1.45 -21.45
CA ASP A 123 -1.79 -1.25 -22.72
C ASP A 123 -3.21 -0.72 -22.49
N LYS A 124 -3.95 -1.36 -21.58
CA LYS A 124 -5.39 -1.10 -21.41
C LYS A 124 -5.88 -1.36 -19.99
N TRP A 125 -6.97 -0.70 -19.63
CA TRP A 125 -7.69 -0.92 -18.38
C TRP A 125 -8.72 -2.04 -18.55
N ASN A 126 -8.66 -3.05 -17.67
CA ASN A 126 -9.69 -4.08 -17.56
C ASN A 126 -10.69 -3.66 -16.47
N SER A 127 -11.90 -3.25 -16.87
CA SER A 127 -12.95 -2.79 -15.96
C SER A 127 -13.60 -3.90 -15.13
N GLU A 128 -13.57 -5.15 -15.58
CA GLU A 128 -14.15 -6.28 -14.82
C GLU A 128 -13.24 -6.68 -13.66
N LYS A 129 -11.93 -6.72 -13.92
CA LYS A 129 -10.91 -7.08 -12.93
C LYS A 129 -10.40 -5.87 -12.15
N GLN A 130 -10.72 -4.66 -12.58
CA GLN A 130 -10.22 -3.39 -12.04
C GLN A 130 -8.68 -3.34 -11.99
N ILE A 131 -8.02 -3.81 -13.05
CA ILE A 131 -6.55 -3.83 -13.20
C ILE A 131 -6.10 -3.30 -14.55
N LEU A 132 -4.86 -2.81 -14.64
CA LEU A 132 -4.19 -2.49 -15.90
C LEU A 132 -3.53 -3.74 -16.48
N GLU A 133 -3.81 -4.05 -17.74
CA GLU A 133 -3.18 -5.13 -18.49
C GLU A 133 -1.98 -4.61 -19.28
N ARG A 134 -0.92 -5.41 -19.39
CA ARG A 134 0.34 -5.06 -20.09
C ARG A 134 0.40 -5.72 -21.47
N GLN A 135 1.06 -5.07 -22.43
CA GLN A 135 1.43 -5.74 -23.69
C GLN A 135 2.56 -6.73 -23.39
N LYS A 136 2.37 -7.99 -23.78
CA LYS A 136 3.44 -8.99 -23.86
C LYS A 136 4.16 -8.88 -25.20
#